data_AF-A0A9D8J726-F1
#
_entry.id   AF-A0A9D8J726-F1
#
_cell.length_a   1.000
_cell.length_b   1.000
_cell.length_c   1.000
_cell.angle_alpha   90.00
_cell.angle_beta   90.00
_cell.angle_gamma   90.00
#
_symmetry.space_group_name_H-M   'P 1'
#
loop_
_entity.id
_entity.type
_entity.pdbx_description
1 polymer ?
#
loop_
_entity_poly.entity_id
_entity_poly.type
_entity_poly.pdbx_seq_one_letter_code
_entity_poly.pdbx_strand_id
1 'polypeptide(L)'
;MLRWSYFIVLLIVLAVLGGCGELQDWRSTQRADTLEAYESFVARYPQSQYVPVAQRRLTDLVEQRDWLIATESDTAAGYRAFINTHPKGRWTREARVRLQNFLTTPGVLGPAALEPSEPPPAMLSEEPGPMSMGAEQDDVPLGATSSAREQSPEFDSPPPVPAALVEPAPVTHRIQLGAYSSRIKALEAWREVRARHTELQGLVSQVIVGSNGQVDIYRLQASVASEERAREVCRVLVAARQGCVYVAPGR
;
A
#
# COMPACT_ATOMS: atom_id res chain seq x y z
N MET A 1 -8.33 39.64 -49.84
CA MET A 1 -7.93 38.23 -49.97
C MET A 1 -6.53 37.96 -49.40
N LEU A 2 -5.50 38.75 -49.73
CA LEU A 2 -4.12 38.51 -49.22
C LEU A 2 -3.97 38.50 -47.68
N ARG A 3 -4.75 39.29 -46.94
CA ARG A 3 -4.72 39.32 -45.45
C ARG A 3 -5.28 38.03 -44.81
N TRP A 4 -6.19 37.34 -45.50
CA TRP A 4 -6.75 36.06 -45.05
C TRP A 4 -5.74 34.93 -45.30
N SER A 5 -5.10 34.92 -46.46
CA SER A 5 -4.02 33.97 -46.77
C SER A 5 -2.82 34.12 -45.83
N TYR A 6 -2.47 35.35 -45.41
CA TYR A 6 -1.42 35.57 -44.41
C TYR A 6 -1.78 35.02 -43.03
N PHE A 7 -3.04 35.17 -42.60
CA PHE A 7 -3.52 34.62 -41.33
C PHE A 7 -3.51 33.09 -41.32
N ILE A 8 -3.92 32.47 -42.44
CA ILE A 8 -3.87 31.00 -42.60
C ILE A 8 -2.42 30.50 -42.61
N VAL A 9 -1.53 31.16 -43.35
CA VAL A 9 -0.11 30.77 -43.41
C VAL A 9 0.57 30.97 -42.05
N LEU A 10 0.26 32.05 -41.32
CA LEU A 10 0.78 32.30 -39.97
C LEU A 10 0.28 31.24 -38.97
N LEU A 11 -0.99 30.83 -39.05
CA LEU A 11 -1.56 29.75 -38.23
C LEU A 11 -0.90 28.40 -38.53
N ILE A 12 -0.65 28.09 -39.79
CA ILE A 12 0.03 26.85 -40.20
C ILE A 12 1.49 26.85 -39.73
N VAL A 13 2.20 27.97 -39.82
CA VAL A 13 3.59 28.09 -39.34
C VAL A 13 3.68 27.97 -37.81
N LEU A 14 2.74 28.56 -37.07
CA LEU A 14 2.64 28.39 -35.61
C LEU A 14 2.33 26.94 -35.20
N ALA A 15 1.50 26.23 -35.98
CA ALA A 15 1.18 24.82 -35.74
C ALA A 15 2.37 23.87 -35.99
N VAL A 16 3.21 24.16 -36.99
CA VAL A 16 4.35 23.29 -37.36
C VAL A 16 5.51 23.39 -36.35
N LEU A 17 5.72 24.53 -35.70
CA LEU A 17 6.79 24.71 -34.73
C LEU A 17 6.52 24.04 -33.35
N GLY A 18 5.25 23.78 -33.00
CA GLY A 18 4.88 23.13 -31.74
C GLY A 18 5.07 21.60 -31.71
N GLY A 19 4.96 20.93 -32.86
CA GLY A 19 4.87 19.45 -32.92
C GLY A 19 6.16 18.69 -32.57
N CYS A 20 7.35 19.26 -32.80
CA CYS A 20 8.62 18.59 -32.48
C CYS A 20 8.90 18.56 -30.97
N GLY A 21 8.55 19.62 -30.23
CA GLY A 21 8.70 19.68 -28.78
C GLY A 21 7.75 18.72 -28.08
N GLU A 22 6.48 18.68 -28.53
CA GLU A 22 5.47 17.78 -27.99
C GLU A 22 5.86 16.31 -28.13
N LEU A 23 6.39 15.89 -29.29
CA LEU A 23 6.83 14.50 -29.48
C LEU A 23 7.99 14.12 -28.56
N GLN A 24 8.92 15.05 -28.30
CA GLN A 24 10.02 14.82 -27.38
C GLN A 24 9.53 14.72 -25.92
N ASP A 25 8.62 15.59 -25.50
CA ASP A 25 7.98 15.56 -24.19
C ASP A 25 7.15 14.28 -24.02
N TRP A 26 6.40 13.86 -25.05
CA TRP A 26 5.66 12.60 -25.02
C TRP A 26 6.59 11.39 -24.83
N ARG A 27 7.74 11.39 -25.50
CA ARG A 27 8.76 10.34 -25.32
C ARG A 27 9.42 10.38 -23.95
N SER A 28 9.56 11.56 -23.32
CA SER A 28 10.12 11.64 -21.96
C SER A 28 9.09 11.18 -20.93
N THR A 29 7.83 11.56 -21.08
CA THR A 29 6.71 11.09 -20.27
C THR A 29 6.60 9.57 -20.28
N GLN A 30 6.64 8.93 -21.46
CA GLN A 30 6.62 7.47 -21.56
C GLN A 30 7.85 6.79 -20.96
N ARG A 31 9.02 7.45 -20.95
CA ARG A 31 10.24 6.92 -20.32
C ARG A 31 10.18 7.01 -18.80
N ALA A 32 9.59 8.08 -18.26
CA ALA A 32 9.42 8.25 -16.83
C ALA A 32 8.32 7.31 -16.29
N ASP A 33 7.22 7.19 -17.02
CA ASP A 33 6.08 6.30 -16.72
C ASP A 33 5.51 6.48 -15.30
N THR A 34 5.44 7.72 -14.81
CA THR A 34 4.89 8.07 -13.50
C THR A 34 3.61 8.91 -13.62
N LEU A 35 2.79 8.93 -12.56
CA LEU A 35 1.56 9.73 -12.52
C LEU A 35 1.84 11.20 -12.85
N GLU A 36 2.84 11.78 -12.19
CA GLU A 36 3.24 13.18 -12.32
C GLU A 36 3.68 13.51 -13.76
N ALA A 37 4.39 12.58 -14.42
CA ALA A 37 4.85 12.77 -15.79
C ALA A 37 3.70 12.79 -16.80
N TYR A 38 2.68 11.96 -16.62
CA TYR A 38 1.50 11.96 -17.50
C TYR A 38 0.54 13.11 -17.16
N GLU A 39 0.33 13.45 -15.89
CA GLU A 39 -0.48 14.59 -15.46
C GLU A 39 0.07 15.90 -16.03
N SER A 40 1.38 16.11 -15.89
CA SER A 40 2.05 17.29 -16.44
C SER A 40 1.97 17.35 -17.97
N PHE A 41 2.08 16.20 -18.65
CA PHE A 41 1.92 16.14 -20.11
C PHE A 41 0.51 16.53 -20.55
N VAL A 42 -0.54 15.98 -19.92
CA VAL A 42 -1.94 16.28 -20.25
C VAL A 42 -2.26 17.75 -19.95
N ALA A 43 -1.72 18.30 -18.85
CA ALA A 43 -1.90 19.71 -18.51
C ALA A 43 -1.19 20.65 -19.49
N ARG A 44 0.01 20.29 -19.96
CA ARG A 44 0.80 21.10 -20.91
C ARG A 44 0.27 21.02 -22.33
N TYR A 45 -0.24 19.86 -22.75
CA TYR A 45 -0.70 19.59 -24.11
C TYR A 45 -2.14 19.07 -24.16
N PRO A 46 -3.15 19.85 -23.71
CA PRO A 46 -4.54 19.37 -23.57
C PRO A 46 -5.22 18.99 -24.89
N GLN A 47 -4.70 19.48 -26.02
CA GLN A 47 -5.21 19.16 -27.37
C GLN A 47 -4.35 18.13 -28.11
N SER A 48 -3.33 17.57 -27.46
CA SER A 48 -2.44 16.58 -28.09
C SER A 48 -3.19 15.31 -28.44
N GLN A 49 -2.84 14.73 -29.59
CA GLN A 49 -3.30 13.41 -30.00
C GLN A 49 -2.90 12.29 -29.03
N TYR A 50 -1.91 12.53 -28.17
CA TYR A 50 -1.44 11.56 -27.18
C TYR A 50 -2.25 11.61 -25.87
N VAL A 51 -3.07 12.65 -25.64
CA VAL A 51 -3.88 12.80 -24.41
C VAL A 51 -4.74 11.57 -24.11
N PRO A 52 -5.49 10.97 -25.07
CA PRO A 52 -6.28 9.78 -24.78
C PRO A 52 -5.45 8.58 -24.33
N VAL A 53 -4.20 8.46 -24.81
CA VAL A 53 -3.28 7.39 -24.40
C VAL A 53 -2.71 7.68 -23.02
N ALA A 54 -2.30 8.92 -22.77
CA ALA A 54 -1.82 9.39 -21.47
C ALA A 54 -2.86 9.20 -20.37
N GLN A 55 -4.12 9.56 -20.62
CA GLN A 55 -5.23 9.40 -19.68
C GLN A 55 -5.50 7.93 -19.32
N ARG A 56 -5.46 7.01 -20.30
CA ARG A 56 -5.57 5.57 -20.01
C ARG A 56 -4.43 5.10 -19.12
N ARG A 57 -3.21 5.56 -19.40
CA ARG A 57 -2.04 5.19 -18.60
C ARG A 57 -2.12 5.75 -17.17
N LEU A 58 -2.65 6.95 -17.00
CA LEU A 58 -2.96 7.51 -15.68
C LEU A 58 -3.93 6.63 -14.90
N THR A 59 -5.05 6.23 -15.53
CA THR A 59 -6.02 5.32 -14.88
C THR A 59 -5.36 4.01 -14.44
N ASP A 60 -4.52 3.42 -15.30
CA ASP A 60 -3.77 2.20 -14.98
C ASP A 60 -2.81 2.37 -13.80
N LEU A 61 -2.07 3.48 -13.76
CA LEU A 61 -1.11 3.78 -12.70
C LEU A 61 -1.81 4.08 -11.36
N VAL A 62 -2.93 4.80 -11.39
CA VAL A 62 -3.78 5.03 -10.21
C VAL A 62 -4.31 3.71 -9.67
N GLU A 63 -4.86 2.86 -10.53
CA GLU A 63 -5.33 1.53 -10.13
C GLU A 63 -4.19 0.71 -9.50
N GLN A 64 -3.00 0.72 -10.11
CA GLN A 64 -1.84 0.00 -9.60
C GLN A 64 -1.39 0.50 -8.23
N ARG A 65 -1.36 1.82 -8.02
CA ARG A 65 -1.04 2.43 -6.73
C ARG A 65 -2.06 2.02 -5.66
N ASP A 66 -3.34 2.15 -5.95
CA ASP A 66 -4.40 1.85 -4.98
C ASP A 66 -4.43 0.36 -4.64
N TRP A 67 -4.12 -0.50 -5.63
CA TRP A 67 -3.95 -1.92 -5.39
C TRP A 67 -2.78 -2.21 -4.46
N LEU A 68 -1.64 -1.53 -4.65
CA LEU A 68 -0.47 -1.66 -3.77
C LEU A 68 -0.85 -1.38 -2.31
N ILE A 69 -1.54 -0.26 -2.07
CA ILE A 69 -1.99 0.17 -0.74
C ILE A 69 -2.91 -0.89 -0.10
N ALA A 70 -3.86 -1.43 -0.87
CA ALA A 70 -4.75 -2.47 -0.38
C ALA A 70 -4.01 -3.76 -0.02
N THR A 71 -3.01 -4.15 -0.82
CA THR A 71 -2.20 -5.36 -0.56
C THR A 71 -1.13 -5.16 0.51
N GLU A 72 -0.66 -3.94 0.73
CA GLU A 72 0.32 -3.63 1.77
C GLU A 72 -0.34 -3.55 3.15
N SER A 73 -1.54 -2.96 3.23
CA SER A 73 -2.34 -3.00 4.44
C SER A 73 -2.88 -4.41 4.73
N ASP A 74 -3.15 -5.20 3.68
CA ASP A 74 -3.74 -6.55 3.74
C ASP A 74 -4.91 -6.63 4.74
N THR A 75 -5.79 -5.64 4.70
CA THR A 75 -6.96 -5.58 5.58
C THR A 75 -8.26 -5.67 4.79
N ALA A 76 -9.32 -6.17 5.44
CA ALA A 76 -10.65 -6.13 4.87
C ALA A 76 -11.08 -4.70 4.48
N ALA A 77 -10.67 -3.69 5.26
CA ALA A 77 -10.92 -2.28 4.96
C ALA A 77 -10.21 -1.82 3.67
N GLY A 78 -8.92 -2.12 3.53
CA GLY A 78 -8.12 -1.80 2.34
C GLY A 78 -8.69 -2.43 1.07
N TYR A 79 -9.06 -3.71 1.13
CA TYR A 79 -9.68 -4.38 -0.02
C TYR A 79 -11.08 -3.84 -0.36
N ARG A 80 -11.90 -3.48 0.63
CA ARG A 80 -13.20 -2.82 0.38
C ARG A 80 -13.01 -1.46 -0.30
N ALA A 81 -12.09 -0.64 0.22
CA ALA A 81 -11.77 0.67 -0.37
C ALA A 81 -11.36 0.52 -1.84
N PHE A 82 -10.45 -0.41 -2.13
CA PHE A 82 -10.03 -0.70 -3.50
C PHE A 82 -11.20 -1.11 -4.42
N ILE A 83 -12.07 -2.02 -3.97
CA ILE A 83 -13.23 -2.49 -4.76
C ILE A 83 -14.20 -1.34 -5.04
N ASN A 84 -14.41 -0.43 -4.08
CA ASN A 84 -15.31 0.70 -4.22
C ASN A 84 -14.77 1.73 -5.24
N THR A 85 -13.46 2.02 -5.19
CA THR A 85 -12.81 2.95 -6.13
C THR A 85 -12.67 2.33 -7.53
N HIS A 86 -12.36 1.04 -7.61
CA HIS A 86 -12.09 0.32 -8.87
C HIS A 86 -13.03 -0.88 -9.06
N PRO A 87 -14.33 -0.69 -9.30
CA PRO A 87 -15.31 -1.79 -9.37
C PRO A 87 -15.19 -2.68 -10.62
N LYS A 88 -14.53 -2.18 -11.66
CA LYS A 88 -14.27 -2.89 -12.94
C LYS A 88 -12.76 -3.00 -13.24
N GLY A 89 -11.93 -2.73 -12.24
CA GLY A 89 -10.48 -2.83 -12.33
C GLY A 89 -10.00 -4.26 -12.59
N ARG A 90 -8.76 -4.38 -13.07
CA ARG A 90 -8.11 -5.67 -13.31
C ARG A 90 -7.93 -6.48 -12.02
N TRP A 91 -7.76 -5.82 -10.87
CA TRP A 91 -7.54 -6.48 -9.57
C TRP A 91 -8.81 -6.65 -8.74
N THR A 92 -9.98 -6.13 -9.16
CA THR A 92 -11.21 -6.15 -8.36
C THR A 92 -11.64 -7.57 -7.98
N ARG A 93 -11.49 -8.52 -8.91
CA ARG A 93 -11.81 -9.93 -8.66
C ARG A 93 -10.94 -10.49 -7.54
N GLU A 94 -9.63 -10.21 -7.59
CA GLU A 94 -8.67 -10.68 -6.59
C GLU A 94 -8.92 -10.01 -5.23
N ALA A 95 -9.19 -8.70 -5.22
CA ALA A 95 -9.58 -7.96 -4.02
C ALA A 95 -10.81 -8.58 -3.34
N ARG A 96 -11.83 -8.96 -4.13
CA ARG A 96 -13.05 -9.59 -3.61
C ARG A 96 -12.78 -10.96 -2.99
N VAL A 97 -11.92 -11.75 -3.60
CA VAL A 97 -11.50 -13.05 -3.03
C VAL A 97 -10.76 -12.85 -1.71
N ARG A 98 -9.81 -11.91 -1.65
CA ARG A 98 -9.10 -11.61 -0.40
C ARG A 98 -10.05 -11.11 0.68
N LEU A 99 -10.93 -10.18 0.34
CA LEU A 99 -11.97 -9.70 1.26
C LEU A 99 -12.84 -10.85 1.78
N GLN A 100 -13.28 -11.76 0.90
CA GLN A 100 -14.06 -12.92 1.32
C GLN A 100 -13.28 -13.78 2.32
N ASN A 101 -11.99 -14.05 2.06
CA ASN A 101 -11.15 -14.84 2.98
C ASN A 101 -11.08 -14.23 4.38
N PHE A 102 -10.99 -12.90 4.51
CA PHE A 102 -11.05 -12.22 5.81
C PHE A 102 -12.40 -12.43 6.51
N LEU A 103 -13.51 -12.45 5.76
CA LEU A 103 -14.85 -12.61 6.33
C LEU A 103 -15.15 -14.06 6.72
N THR A 104 -14.60 -15.05 6.02
CA THR A 104 -14.85 -16.48 6.28
C THR A 104 -13.82 -17.18 7.15
N THR A 105 -12.80 -16.48 7.65
CA THR A 105 -11.81 -17.05 8.59
C THR A 105 -12.04 -16.47 10.00
N PRO A 106 -12.85 -17.11 10.86
CA PRO A 106 -12.99 -16.66 12.24
C PRO A 106 -11.66 -16.89 12.98
N GLY A 107 -11.02 -15.82 13.46
CA GLY A 107 -9.90 -15.91 14.40
C GLY A 107 -8.49 -15.76 13.83
N VAL A 108 -8.29 -15.57 12.52
CA VAL A 108 -7.00 -15.08 12.00
C VAL A 108 -7.05 -13.56 11.99
N LEU A 109 -6.84 -13.00 13.18
CA LEU A 109 -6.43 -11.62 13.31
C LEU A 109 -5.02 -11.52 12.71
N GLY A 110 -4.94 -11.14 11.44
CA GLY A 110 -3.78 -10.37 10.98
C GLY A 110 -3.61 -9.13 11.87
N PRO A 111 -2.48 -8.42 11.83
CA PRO A 111 -2.12 -7.35 12.78
C PRO A 111 -3.17 -6.25 12.99
N ALA A 112 -4.21 -6.18 12.17
CA ALA A 112 -5.33 -5.25 12.22
C ALA A 112 -6.38 -5.46 13.34
N ALA A 113 -6.16 -6.30 14.35
CA ALA A 113 -7.10 -6.38 15.49
C ALA A 113 -7.06 -5.16 16.42
N LEU A 114 -6.03 -4.32 16.30
CA LEU A 114 -5.72 -3.29 17.28
C LEU A 114 -5.86 -1.85 16.77
N GLU A 115 -6.16 -1.62 15.49
CA GLU A 115 -6.23 -0.26 14.95
C GLU A 115 -7.68 0.26 14.87
N PRO A 116 -7.99 1.39 15.53
CA PRO A 116 -9.26 2.07 15.34
C PRO A 116 -9.47 2.42 13.87
N SER A 117 -10.72 2.34 13.46
CA SER A 117 -11.23 2.71 12.14
C SER A 117 -10.91 4.16 11.78
N GLU A 118 -9.72 4.43 11.27
CA GLU A 118 -9.44 5.66 10.53
C GLU A 118 -9.58 5.36 9.03
N PRO A 119 -10.55 5.97 8.33
CA PRO A 119 -10.64 5.83 6.89
C PRO A 119 -9.35 6.39 6.25
N PRO A 120 -8.89 5.82 5.11
CA PRO A 120 -7.73 6.38 4.42
C PRO A 120 -7.99 7.86 4.12
N PRO A 121 -6.97 8.74 4.26
CA PRO A 121 -7.16 10.17 4.15
C PRO A 121 -7.68 10.51 2.76
N ALA A 122 -8.98 10.78 2.68
CA ALA A 122 -9.55 11.56 1.61
C ALA A 122 -8.92 12.95 1.71
N MET A 123 -8.18 13.31 0.68
CA MET A 123 -7.58 14.63 0.51
C MET A 123 -8.65 15.71 0.65
N LEU A 124 -8.43 16.59 1.64
CA LEU A 124 -8.71 18.03 1.68
C LEU A 124 -10.15 18.52 1.46
N SER A 125 -10.70 19.16 2.48
CA SER A 125 -11.64 20.26 2.32
C SER A 125 -11.32 21.31 3.38
N GLU A 126 -10.61 22.35 2.95
CA GLU A 126 -10.49 23.62 3.67
C GLU A 126 -11.90 24.19 3.92
N GLU A 127 -12.24 24.45 5.17
CA GLU A 127 -13.16 25.53 5.53
C GLU A 127 -12.55 26.36 6.67
N PRO A 128 -12.56 27.70 6.57
CA PRO A 128 -11.91 28.57 7.53
C PRO A 128 -12.76 28.67 8.79
N GLY A 129 -12.19 28.28 9.93
CA GLY A 129 -12.81 28.50 11.23
C GLY A 129 -12.92 30.00 11.56
N PRO A 130 -14.04 30.47 12.11
CA PRO A 130 -14.14 31.84 12.60
C PRO A 130 -13.34 31.98 13.89
N MET A 131 -12.59 33.09 13.98
CA MET A 131 -11.96 33.55 15.21
C MET A 131 -13.02 33.77 16.29
N SER A 132 -12.76 33.30 17.52
CA SER A 132 -13.46 33.78 18.71
C SER A 132 -12.43 34.22 19.75
N MET A 133 -12.36 35.54 19.92
CA MET A 133 -11.82 36.19 21.10
C MET A 133 -12.74 36.00 22.31
N GLY A 134 -12.16 36.11 23.51
CA GLY A 134 -12.88 36.59 24.70
C GLY A 134 -13.18 35.51 25.74
N ALA A 135 -12.26 35.29 26.68
CA ALA A 135 -12.60 34.80 28.01
C ALA A 135 -12.20 35.89 29.01
N GLU A 136 -13.19 36.68 29.38
CA GLU A 136 -13.13 37.68 30.45
C GLU A 136 -13.54 37.01 31.77
N GLN A 137 -12.92 37.47 32.85
CA GLN A 137 -12.87 36.89 34.18
C GLN A 137 -14.09 37.30 35.04
N ASP A 138 -14.47 36.44 35.98
CA ASP A 138 -15.15 36.83 37.23
C ASP A 138 -14.76 35.84 38.36
N ASP A 139 -13.75 36.22 39.14
CA ASP A 139 -13.80 36.55 40.59
C ASP A 139 -14.96 35.92 41.45
N VAL A 140 -14.84 35.43 42.70
CA VAL A 140 -13.84 35.45 43.80
C VAL A 140 -14.18 34.28 44.83
N PRO A 141 -13.63 34.14 46.07
CA PRO A 141 -13.08 32.88 46.58
C PRO A 141 -13.71 32.43 47.94
N LEU A 142 -13.10 31.44 48.63
CA LEU A 142 -12.68 31.53 50.05
C LEU A 142 -12.32 30.14 50.65
N GLY A 143 -11.06 30.02 51.08
CA GLY A 143 -10.58 29.26 52.25
C GLY A 143 -10.63 27.72 52.18
N ALA A 144 -9.74 26.96 52.82
CA ALA A 144 -8.58 27.27 53.64
C ALA A 144 -7.73 25.98 53.81
N THR A 145 -6.41 26.17 53.89
CA THR A 145 -5.40 25.42 54.67
C THR A 145 -5.02 23.94 54.38
N SER A 146 -3.70 23.74 54.57
CA SER A 146 -2.97 22.53 55.01
C SER A 146 -2.55 21.54 53.92
N SER A 147 -1.29 21.56 53.46
CA SER A 147 -0.07 21.04 54.11
C SER A 147 -0.05 19.52 54.29
N ALA A 148 0.78 18.89 53.47
CA ALA A 148 1.62 17.70 53.70
C ALA A 148 1.01 16.48 54.43
N ARG A 149 1.08 15.30 53.80
CA ARG A 149 2.07 14.24 54.11
C ARG A 149 1.60 12.87 53.60
N GLU A 150 2.49 12.22 52.87
CA GLU A 150 2.75 10.78 52.78
C GLU A 150 1.85 9.85 53.62
N GLN A 151 1.07 8.98 52.96
CA GLN A 151 0.95 7.56 53.32
C GLN A 151 0.09 6.77 52.31
N SER A 152 0.70 5.73 51.72
CA SER A 152 0.03 4.62 51.05
C SER A 152 -0.95 3.90 51.97
N PRO A 153 -1.94 3.22 51.38
CA PRO A 153 -2.29 1.89 51.86
C PRO A 153 -2.18 0.83 50.76
N GLU A 154 -1.63 -0.31 51.18
CA GLU A 154 -1.68 -1.63 50.57
C GLU A 154 -2.97 -1.92 49.78
N PHE A 155 -2.80 -2.36 48.54
CA PHE A 155 -3.72 -3.30 47.90
C PHE A 155 -2.94 -4.57 47.54
N ASP A 156 -3.10 -5.52 48.46
CA ASP A 156 -3.26 -6.96 48.27
C ASP A 156 -2.76 -7.59 46.96
N SER A 157 -1.81 -8.51 47.09
CA SER A 157 -1.29 -9.34 45.99
C SER A 157 -2.37 -10.30 45.49
N PRO A 158 -2.61 -10.43 44.17
CA PRO A 158 -3.35 -11.57 43.65
C PRO A 158 -2.50 -12.87 43.71
N PRO A 159 -3.14 -14.05 43.88
CA PRO A 159 -2.48 -15.32 44.20
C PRO A 159 -1.65 -15.90 43.04
N PRO A 160 -0.77 -16.89 43.31
CA PRO A 160 0.10 -17.46 42.29
C PRO A 160 -0.72 -18.29 41.30
N VAL A 161 -0.78 -17.83 40.05
CA VAL A 161 -1.36 -18.59 38.94
C VAL A 161 -0.40 -19.75 38.62
N PRO A 162 -0.89 -21.00 38.54
CA PRO A 162 -0.05 -22.18 38.31
C PRO A 162 0.67 -22.12 36.98
N ALA A 163 1.93 -22.57 37.01
CA ALA A 163 2.74 -22.77 35.82
C ALA A 163 2.05 -23.70 34.81
N ALA A 164 2.31 -23.40 33.52
CA ALA A 164 2.04 -24.19 32.32
C ALA A 164 0.69 -23.98 31.61
N LEU A 165 0.60 -22.89 30.85
CA LEU A 165 0.39 -22.99 29.41
C LEU A 165 1.46 -22.11 28.75
N VAL A 166 2.41 -22.73 28.07
CA VAL A 166 3.38 -22.03 27.23
C VAL A 166 2.58 -21.28 26.17
N GLU A 167 2.56 -19.95 26.23
CA GLU A 167 2.09 -19.14 25.11
C GLU A 167 2.91 -19.55 23.86
N PRO A 168 2.29 -19.98 22.75
CA PRO A 168 3.06 -20.23 21.55
C PRO A 168 3.63 -18.89 21.09
N ALA A 169 4.94 -18.72 21.25
CA ALA A 169 5.65 -17.53 20.82
C ALA A 169 5.29 -17.22 19.34
N PRO A 170 4.83 -16.00 19.02
CA PRO A 170 4.44 -15.65 17.66
C PRO A 170 5.68 -15.40 16.81
N VAL A 171 6.37 -16.46 16.40
CA VAL A 171 7.42 -16.38 15.39
C VAL A 171 7.17 -17.44 14.31
N THR A 172 6.53 -16.94 13.25
CA THR A 172 5.99 -17.63 12.10
C THR A 172 7.11 -18.11 11.17
N HIS A 173 7.23 -19.43 11.01
CA HIS A 173 8.12 -20.02 10.02
C HIS A 173 7.85 -19.39 8.63
N ARG A 174 8.90 -19.14 7.85
CA ARG A 174 8.78 -18.46 6.55
C ARG A 174 9.62 -19.13 5.47
N ILE A 175 9.16 -19.04 4.24
CA ILE A 175 9.91 -19.44 3.05
C ILE A 175 10.18 -18.21 2.19
N GLN A 176 11.40 -18.04 1.69
CA GLN A 176 11.78 -16.99 0.75
C GLN A 176 11.83 -17.58 -0.66
N LEU A 177 11.03 -17.02 -1.57
CA LEU A 177 10.89 -17.51 -2.95
C LEU A 177 11.79 -16.77 -3.94
N GLY A 178 12.20 -15.54 -3.60
CA GLY A 178 13.04 -14.74 -4.48
C GLY A 178 13.35 -13.36 -3.93
N ALA A 179 14.25 -12.67 -4.63
CA ALA A 179 14.63 -11.29 -4.40
C ALA A 179 14.48 -10.53 -5.72
N TYR A 180 13.78 -9.40 -5.70
CA TYR A 180 13.38 -8.66 -6.89
C TYR A 180 13.83 -7.20 -6.80
N SER A 181 13.96 -6.55 -7.96
CA SER A 181 14.37 -5.15 -8.07
C SER A 181 13.25 -4.15 -7.72
N SER A 182 12.02 -4.63 -7.53
CA SER A 182 10.86 -3.80 -7.18
C SER A 182 9.79 -4.66 -6.52
N ARG A 183 8.94 -4.02 -5.71
CA ARG A 183 7.77 -4.66 -5.09
C ARG A 183 6.80 -5.22 -6.13
N ILE A 184 6.55 -4.49 -7.22
CA ILE A 184 5.63 -4.93 -8.29
C ILE A 184 6.10 -6.24 -8.91
N LYS A 185 7.38 -6.33 -9.29
CA LYS A 185 7.95 -7.58 -9.82
C LYS A 185 7.86 -8.74 -8.83
N ALA A 186 8.04 -8.47 -7.53
CA ALA A 186 7.86 -9.49 -6.50
C ALA A 186 6.42 -10.00 -6.42
N LEU A 187 5.43 -9.10 -6.49
CA LEU A 187 4.00 -9.45 -6.46
C LEU A 187 3.53 -10.15 -7.75
N GLU A 188 4.04 -9.75 -8.91
CA GLU A 188 3.82 -10.45 -10.18
C GLU A 188 4.38 -11.87 -10.13
N ALA A 189 5.62 -12.02 -9.67
CA ALA A 189 6.24 -13.32 -9.52
C ALA A 189 5.47 -14.20 -8.51
N TRP A 190 4.99 -13.65 -7.39
CA TRP A 190 4.14 -14.40 -6.47
C TRP A 190 2.88 -14.95 -7.13
N ARG A 191 2.17 -14.13 -7.91
CA ARG A 191 0.96 -14.55 -8.63
C ARG A 191 1.27 -15.66 -9.64
N GLU A 192 2.34 -15.51 -10.40
CA GLU A 192 2.79 -16.50 -11.38
C GLU A 192 3.14 -17.84 -10.73
N VAL A 193 3.93 -17.81 -9.65
CA VAL A 193 4.36 -19.01 -8.95
C VAL A 193 3.17 -19.71 -8.28
N ARG A 194 2.23 -18.95 -7.69
CA ARG A 194 1.00 -19.53 -7.13
C ARG A 194 0.06 -20.14 -8.16
N ALA A 195 0.08 -19.66 -9.40
CA ALA A 195 -0.70 -20.24 -10.49
C ALA A 195 -0.14 -21.61 -10.91
N ARG A 196 1.17 -21.82 -10.75
CA ARG A 196 1.87 -23.07 -11.10
C ARG A 196 1.94 -24.08 -9.95
N HIS A 197 1.89 -23.62 -8.70
CA HIS A 197 2.13 -24.45 -7.52
C HIS A 197 0.96 -24.37 -6.54
N THR A 198 0.22 -25.47 -6.45
CA THR A 198 -0.94 -25.61 -5.54
C THR A 198 -0.52 -25.58 -4.07
N GLU A 199 0.73 -25.94 -3.77
CA GLU A 199 1.30 -25.97 -2.41
C GLU A 199 1.39 -24.58 -1.78
N LEU A 200 1.39 -23.54 -2.61
CA LEU A 200 1.39 -22.13 -2.19
C LEU A 200 -0.02 -21.55 -2.05
N GLN A 201 -1.08 -22.31 -2.38
CA GLN A 201 -2.45 -21.86 -2.17
C GLN A 201 -2.74 -21.80 -0.67
N GLY A 202 -3.37 -20.70 -0.23
CA GLY A 202 -3.68 -20.45 1.18
C GLY A 202 -2.51 -19.86 1.99
N LEU A 203 -1.29 -19.80 1.44
CA LEU A 203 -0.20 -19.08 2.08
C LEU A 203 -0.31 -17.56 1.84
N VAL A 204 0.10 -16.79 2.83
CA VAL A 204 0.15 -15.33 2.77
C VAL A 204 1.56 -14.90 2.39
N SER A 205 1.68 -14.10 1.33
CA SER A 205 2.96 -13.50 0.92
C SER A 205 3.24 -12.22 1.67
N GLN A 206 4.51 -11.98 1.97
CA GLN A 206 5.03 -10.72 2.49
C GLN A 206 6.22 -10.31 1.62
N VAL A 207 6.29 -9.03 1.23
CA VAL A 207 7.44 -8.48 0.53
C VAL A 207 8.22 -7.62 1.52
N ILE A 208 9.36 -8.13 1.97
CA ILE A 208 10.25 -7.42 2.89
C ILE A 208 11.26 -6.62 2.07
N VAL A 209 11.34 -5.32 2.33
CA VAL A 209 12.36 -4.45 1.73
C VAL A 209 13.63 -4.58 2.55
N GLY A 210 14.73 -4.94 1.90
CA GLY A 210 16.07 -4.88 2.47
C GLY A 210 16.99 -4.06 1.58
N SER A 211 18.05 -3.48 2.13
CA SER A 211 19.05 -2.75 1.36
C SER A 211 20.39 -3.48 1.44
N ASN A 212 21.06 -3.65 0.30
CA ASN A 212 22.44 -4.14 0.24
C ASN A 212 23.46 -2.98 0.17
N GLY A 213 23.08 -1.77 0.62
CA GLY A 213 23.97 -0.59 0.68
C GLY A 213 24.05 0.24 -0.60
N GLN A 214 23.59 -0.27 -1.75
CA GLN A 214 23.52 0.47 -3.02
C GLN A 214 22.19 0.35 -3.76
N VAL A 215 21.42 -0.73 -3.53
CA VAL A 215 20.15 -0.99 -4.23
C VAL A 215 19.15 -1.60 -3.25
N ASP A 216 17.90 -1.16 -3.34
CA ASP A 216 16.78 -1.75 -2.61
C ASP A 216 16.42 -3.11 -3.21
N ILE A 217 16.33 -4.11 -2.34
CA ILE A 217 16.01 -5.49 -2.68
C ILE A 217 14.69 -5.85 -2.02
N TYR A 218 13.76 -6.32 -2.85
CA TYR A 218 12.42 -6.72 -2.43
C TYR A 218 12.38 -8.24 -2.30
N ARG A 219 12.46 -8.74 -1.07
CA ARG A 219 12.46 -10.18 -0.76
C ARG A 219 11.04 -10.68 -0.65
N LEU A 220 10.64 -11.56 -1.56
CA LEU A 220 9.35 -12.24 -1.51
C LEU A 220 9.42 -13.41 -0.54
N GLN A 221 8.64 -13.33 0.54
CA GLN A 221 8.51 -14.37 1.54
C GLN A 221 7.06 -14.84 1.66
N ALA A 222 6.84 -16.04 2.18
CA ALA A 222 5.51 -16.54 2.54
C ALA A 222 5.53 -17.19 3.92
N SER A 223 4.51 -16.93 4.72
CA SER A 223 4.34 -17.51 6.05
C SER A 223 3.82 -18.94 5.95
N VAL A 224 4.35 -19.83 6.79
CA VAL A 224 4.01 -21.26 6.84
C VAL A 224 3.80 -21.70 8.29
N ALA A 225 2.93 -22.68 8.49
CA ALA A 225 2.47 -23.08 9.82
C ALA A 225 3.53 -23.78 10.68
N SER A 226 4.47 -24.49 10.05
CA SER A 226 5.53 -25.22 10.75
C SER A 226 6.82 -25.29 9.91
N GLU A 227 7.93 -25.62 10.56
CA GLU A 227 9.20 -25.88 9.91
C GLU A 227 9.14 -27.04 8.92
N GLU A 228 8.51 -28.15 9.31
CA GLU A 228 8.36 -29.34 8.46
C GLU A 228 7.60 -28.99 7.19
N ARG A 229 6.51 -28.23 7.34
CA ARG A 229 5.72 -27.75 6.21
C ARG A 229 6.52 -26.82 5.31
N ALA A 230 7.32 -25.93 5.89
CA ALA A 230 8.22 -25.03 5.15
C ALA A 230 9.20 -25.81 4.27
N ARG A 231 9.86 -26.82 4.87
CA ARG A 231 10.85 -27.69 4.22
C ARG A 231 10.21 -28.53 3.12
N GLU A 232 9.02 -29.06 3.36
CA GLU A 232 8.26 -29.82 2.37
C GLU A 232 7.90 -28.96 1.15
N VAL A 233 7.32 -27.77 1.37
CA VAL A 233 6.96 -26.84 0.30
C VAL A 233 8.20 -26.44 -0.49
N CYS A 234 9.30 -26.08 0.18
CA CYS A 234 10.54 -25.76 -0.53
C CYS A 234 11.10 -26.93 -1.35
N ARG A 235 11.01 -28.17 -0.85
CA ARG A 235 11.45 -29.36 -1.60
C ARG A 235 10.67 -29.52 -2.91
N VAL A 236 9.35 -29.37 -2.86
CA VAL A 236 8.48 -29.47 -4.04
C VAL A 236 8.78 -28.35 -5.04
N LEU A 237 8.93 -27.12 -4.56
CA LEU A 237 9.23 -25.97 -5.41
C LEU A 237 10.59 -26.09 -6.09
N VAL A 238 11.63 -26.48 -5.35
CA VAL A 238 12.98 -26.68 -5.90
C VAL A 238 12.98 -27.81 -6.95
N ALA A 239 12.24 -28.90 -6.72
CA ALA A 239 12.08 -29.97 -7.70
C ALA A 239 11.43 -29.47 -9.01
N ALA A 240 10.55 -28.48 -8.91
CA ALA A 240 9.93 -27.80 -10.05
C ALA A 240 10.75 -26.63 -10.61
N ARG A 241 12.04 -26.50 -10.23
CA ARG A 241 12.95 -25.40 -10.60
C ARG A 241 12.51 -24.01 -10.12
N GLN A 242 11.65 -23.94 -9.11
CA GLN A 242 11.30 -22.71 -8.41
C GLN A 242 12.22 -22.51 -7.20
N GLY A 243 12.83 -21.31 -7.09
CA GLY A 243 13.65 -20.97 -5.93
C GLY A 243 12.83 -20.97 -4.63
N CYS A 244 13.34 -21.62 -3.59
CA CYS A 244 12.75 -21.59 -2.25
C CYS A 244 13.83 -21.81 -1.18
N VAL A 245 13.86 -20.94 -0.17
CA VAL A 245 14.77 -21.02 0.97
C VAL A 245 13.96 -20.90 2.25
N TYR A 246 14.09 -21.87 3.17
CA TYR A 246 13.49 -21.77 4.49
C TYR A 246 14.25 -20.74 5.34
N VAL A 247 13.49 -19.85 5.99
CA VAL A 247 14.00 -18.84 6.92
C VAL A 247 13.44 -19.14 8.30
N ALA A 248 14.33 -19.47 9.23
CA ALA A 248 13.96 -19.73 10.61
C ALA A 248 13.39 -18.46 11.28
N PRO A 249 12.49 -18.60 12.25
CA PRO A 249 12.08 -17.50 13.10
C PRO A 249 13.30 -16.84 13.76
N GLY A 250 13.28 -15.50 13.85
CA GLY A 250 14.36 -14.76 14.53
C GLY A 250 14.36 -15.10 16.02
N ARG A 251 15.54 -15.34 16.59
CA ARG A 251 15.72 -15.43 18.03
C ARG A 251 15.74 -14.05 18.67
#